data_AF-M1C6U4-F1
#
_entry.id   AF-M1C6U4-F1
#
_cell.length_a   1.000
_cell.length_b   1.000
_cell.length_c   1.000
_cell.angle_alpha   90.00
_cell.angle_beta   90.00
_cell.angle_gamma   90.00
#
_symmetry.space_group_name_H-M   'P 1'
#
loop_
_entity.id
_entity.type
_entity.pdbx_description
1 polymer ?
#
loop_
_entity_poly.entity_id
_entity_poly.type
_entity_poly.pdbx_seq_one_letter_code
_entity_poly.pdbx_strand_id
1 'polypeptide(L)'
;MVSEVQRTLCITLSEFSGSLEDESDLEILIEHQFEALQKALKIPHKASEARIMVSKKFLTLFRTGKLGPVILDDVPDASDSVS
;
A
#
# COMPACT_ATOMS: atom_id res chain seq x y z
N MET A 1 -1.19 7.72 -12.57
CA MET A 1 -0.15 6.92 -11.91
C MET A 1 -0.21 7.04 -10.40
N VAL A 2 0.07 8.19 -9.78
CA VAL A 2 -0.04 8.33 -8.30
C VAL A 2 -1.48 8.10 -7.81
N SER A 3 -2.46 8.75 -8.44
CA SER A 3 -3.89 8.55 -8.15
C SER A 3 -4.37 7.12 -8.40
N GLU A 4 -3.74 6.40 -9.36
CA GLU A 4 -4.03 5.00 -9.61
C GLU A 4 -3.45 4.11 -8.50
N VAL A 5 -2.22 4.37 -8.04
CA VAL A 5 -1.62 3.68 -6.89
C VAL A 5 -2.46 3.85 -5.62
N GLN A 6 -2.85 5.10 -5.30
CA GLN A 6 -3.69 5.38 -4.14
C GLN A 6 -5.05 4.69 -4.25
N ARG A 7 -5.73 4.83 -5.41
CA ARG A 7 -7.00 4.15 -5.67
C ARG A 7 -6.87 2.64 -5.52
N THR A 8 -5.82 2.05 -6.07
CA THR A 8 -5.57 0.61 -5.98
C THR A 8 -5.48 0.18 -4.52
N LEU A 9 -4.65 0.85 -3.70
CA LEU A 9 -4.52 0.55 -2.27
C LEU A 9 -5.87 0.65 -1.53
N CYS A 10 -6.61 1.75 -1.74
CA CYS A 10 -7.91 1.96 -1.10
C CYS A 10 -8.92 0.87 -1.48
N ILE A 11 -9.00 0.52 -2.78
CA ILE A 11 -9.93 -0.52 -3.25
C ILE A 11 -9.54 -1.87 -2.65
N THR A 12 -8.27 -2.27 -2.78
CA THR A 12 -7.82 -3.58 -2.27
C THR A 12 -7.99 -3.71 -0.77
N LEU A 13 -7.83 -2.62 -0.01
CA LEU A 13 -8.06 -2.60 1.43
C LEU A 13 -9.55 -2.65 1.76
N SER A 14 -10.39 -1.90 1.04
CA SER A 14 -11.84 -1.86 1.30
C SER A 14 -12.54 -3.18 0.94
N GLU A 15 -12.02 -3.91 -0.06
CA GLU A 15 -12.52 -5.21 -0.48
C GLU A 15 -11.95 -6.37 0.36
N PHE A 16 -10.92 -6.11 1.16
CA PHE A 16 -10.31 -7.11 2.02
C PHE A 16 -11.21 -7.41 3.22
N SER A 17 -11.53 -8.70 3.41
CA SER A 17 -12.41 -9.16 4.48
C SER A 17 -11.67 -9.87 5.63
N GLY A 18 -10.33 -9.95 5.57
CA GLY A 18 -9.51 -10.54 6.62
C GLY A 18 -9.16 -9.53 7.72
N SER A 19 -8.56 -10.03 8.80
CA SER A 19 -8.09 -9.20 9.91
C SER A 19 -6.75 -8.55 9.61
N LEU A 20 -6.60 -7.25 9.90
CA LEU A 20 -5.30 -6.58 9.85
C LEU A 20 -4.41 -6.90 11.05
N GLU A 21 -4.99 -7.44 12.13
CA GLU A 21 -4.27 -7.87 13.33
C GLU A 21 -3.74 -9.31 13.22
N ASP A 22 -4.25 -10.09 12.27
CA ASP A 22 -3.77 -11.44 11.99
C ASP A 22 -2.65 -11.38 10.94
N GLU A 23 -1.49 -11.94 11.27
CA GLU A 23 -0.30 -11.89 10.41
C GLU A 23 -0.51 -12.63 9.08
N SER A 24 -1.28 -13.72 9.08
CA SER A 24 -1.52 -14.51 7.86
C SER A 24 -2.46 -13.78 6.91
N ASP A 25 -3.54 -13.20 7.43
CA ASP A 25 -4.44 -12.34 6.68
C ASP A 25 -3.72 -11.10 6.13
N LEU A 26 -2.85 -10.48 6.93
CA LEU A 26 -2.05 -9.35 6.49
C LEU A 26 -1.07 -9.71 5.36
N GLU A 27 -0.41 -10.88 5.44
CA GLU A 27 0.44 -11.38 4.35
C GLU A 27 -0.36 -11.54 3.05
N ILE A 28 -1.58 -12.09 3.12
CA ILE A 28 -2.48 -12.24 1.97
C ILE A 28 -2.83 -10.88 1.37
N LEU A 29 -3.16 -9.89 2.21
CA LEU A 29 -3.45 -8.53 1.76
C LEU A 29 -2.24 -7.91 1.05
N ILE A 30 -1.03 -8.08 1.60
CA ILE A 30 0.21 -7.56 1.01
C ILE A 30 0.42 -8.17 -0.38
N GLU A 31 0.32 -9.49 -0.54
CA GLU A 31 0.49 -10.14 -1.84
C GLU A 31 -0.54 -9.62 -2.86
N HIS A 32 -1.81 -9.53 -2.46
CA HIS A 32 -2.86 -9.00 -3.33
C HIS A 32 -2.60 -7.54 -3.75
N GLN A 33 -2.14 -6.70 -2.82
CA GLN A 33 -1.75 -5.33 -3.13
C GLN A 33 -0.58 -5.27 -4.09
N PHE A 34 0.43 -6.13 -3.95
CA PHE A 34 1.59 -6.18 -4.86
C PHE A 34 1.17 -6.51 -6.30
N GLU A 35 0.28 -7.48 -6.49
CA GLU A 35 -0.25 -7.82 -7.82
C GLU A 35 -1.04 -6.67 -8.44
N ALA A 36 -1.89 -6.01 -7.64
CA ALA A 36 -2.68 -4.87 -8.10
C ALA A 36 -1.79 -3.66 -8.43
N LEU A 37 -0.78 -3.39 -7.59
CA LEU A 37 0.20 -2.33 -7.81
C LEU A 37 1.06 -2.57 -9.04
N GLN A 38 1.41 -3.81 -9.36
CA GLN A 38 2.12 -4.14 -10.59
C GLN A 38 1.37 -3.62 -11.82
N LYS A 39 0.05 -3.81 -11.86
CA LYS A 39 -0.84 -3.31 -12.92
C LYS A 39 -0.91 -1.79 -12.91
N ALA A 40 -1.13 -1.18 -11.74
CA ALA A 40 -1.23 0.28 -11.59
C ALA A 40 0.08 1.01 -11.98
N LEU A 41 1.22 0.40 -11.71
CA LEU A 41 2.56 0.91 -12.05
C LEU A 41 3.02 0.53 -13.46
N LYS A 42 2.17 -0.18 -14.23
CA LYS A 42 2.44 -0.63 -15.59
C LYS A 42 3.74 -1.44 -15.71
N ILE A 43 4.00 -2.28 -14.70
CA ILE A 43 5.16 -3.18 -14.71
C ILE A 43 4.76 -4.45 -15.51
N PRO A 44 5.59 -4.90 -16.47
CA PRO A 44 5.30 -6.09 -17.26
C PRO A 44 5.05 -7.32 -16.39
N HIS A 45 4.02 -8.11 -16.74
CA HIS A 45 3.62 -9.29 -15.96
C HIS A 45 4.69 -10.39 -15.90
N LYS A 46 5.57 -10.46 -16.92
CA LYS A 46 6.64 -11.47 -17.04
C LYS A 46 7.99 -11.03 -16.47
N ALA A 47 8.06 -9.88 -15.80
CA ALA A 47 9.31 -9.44 -15.20
C ALA A 47 9.66 -10.35 -14.01
N SER A 48 10.76 -11.10 -14.13
CA SER A 48 11.33 -11.91 -13.02
C SER A 48 11.46 -11.11 -11.73
N GLU A 49 11.69 -9.80 -11.86
CA GLU A 49 11.89 -8.86 -10.75
C GLU A 49 10.66 -7.96 -10.48
N ALA A 50 9.47 -8.33 -10.94
CA ALA A 50 8.26 -7.49 -10.84
C ALA A 50 8.03 -6.95 -9.43
N ARG A 51 8.14 -7.81 -8.41
CA ARG A 51 7.97 -7.44 -7.00
C ARG A 51 8.99 -6.38 -6.57
N ILE A 52 10.27 -6.54 -6.91
CA ILE A 52 11.34 -5.56 -6.63
C ILE A 52 11.05 -4.22 -7.32
N MET A 53 10.57 -4.26 -8.57
CA MET A 53 10.22 -3.04 -9.31
C MET A 53 9.03 -2.31 -8.69
N VAL A 54 8.00 -3.04 -8.26
CA VAL A 54 6.86 -2.49 -7.51
C VAL A 54 7.37 -1.82 -6.23
N SER A 55 8.14 -2.54 -5.41
CA SER A 55 8.69 -2.02 -4.16
C SER A 55 9.49 -0.74 -4.37
N LYS A 56 10.40 -0.73 -5.36
CA LYS A 56 11.23 0.46 -5.66
C LYS A 56 10.37 1.67 -6.03
N LYS A 57 9.42 1.50 -6.96
CA LYS A 57 8.54 2.60 -7.38
C LYS A 57 7.65 3.07 -6.24
N PHE A 58 7.09 2.15 -5.47
CA PHE A 58 6.24 2.47 -4.33
C PHE A 58 7.01 3.26 -3.26
N LEU A 59 8.20 2.79 -2.88
CA LEU A 59 9.10 3.51 -1.96
C LEU A 59 9.51 4.89 -2.49
N THR A 60 9.74 5.04 -3.78
CA THR A 60 10.03 6.36 -4.38
C THR A 60 8.84 7.30 -4.21
N LEU A 61 7.61 6.85 -4.45
CA LEU A 61 6.41 7.69 -4.28
C LEU A 61 6.21 8.10 -2.82
N PHE A 62 6.45 7.18 -1.88
CA PHE A 62 6.41 7.46 -0.44
C PHE A 62 7.46 8.51 -0.04
N ARG A 63 8.74 8.26 -0.34
CA ARG A 63 9.87 9.14 0.04
C ARG A 63 9.80 10.53 -0.58
N THR A 64 9.12 10.67 -1.71
CA THR A 64 8.94 11.97 -2.39
C THR A 64 7.65 12.68 -2.01
N GLY A 65 6.90 12.16 -1.02
CA GLY A 65 5.63 12.73 -0.56
C GLY A 65 4.51 12.65 -1.59
N LYS A 66 4.71 11.92 -2.70
CA LYS A 66 3.74 11.84 -3.80
C LYS A 66 2.53 10.98 -3.45
N LEU A 67 2.65 10.06 -2.50
CA LEU A 67 1.50 9.29 -2.00
C LEU A 67 0.54 10.12 -1.12
N GLY A 68 0.88 11.37 -0.79
CA GLY A 68 0.08 12.17 0.14
C GLY A 68 0.06 11.58 1.55
N PRO A 69 -0.87 12.01 2.43
CA PRO A 69 -1.01 11.51 3.80
C PRO A 69 -1.62 10.10 3.87
N VAL A 70 -1.30 9.23 2.92
CA VAL A 70 -1.66 7.81 2.99
C VAL A 70 -0.59 7.12 3.83
N ILE A 71 -0.75 7.23 5.14
CA ILE A 71 -0.05 6.42 6.14
C ILE A 71 -1.08 5.49 6.75
N LEU A 72 -0.73 4.21 6.88
CA LEU A 72 -1.62 3.19 7.47
C LEU A 72 -1.70 3.32 9.00
N ASP A 73 -0.86 4.16 9.60
CA ASP A 73 -0.89 4.44 11.03
C ASP A 73 -1.73 5.69 11.29
N ASP A 74 -2.73 5.54 12.17
CA ASP A 74 -3.25 6.68 12.92
C ASP A 74 -2.09 7.26 13.71
N VAL A 75 -1.71 8.50 13.42
CA VAL A 75 -0.90 9.28 14.35
C VAL A 75 -1.85 9.62 15.50
N PRO A 76 -1.66 9.07 16.71
CA PRO A 76 -2.52 9.44 17.83
C PRO A 76 -2.45 10.95 17.98
N ASP A 77 -3.62 11.61 17.98
CA ASP A 77 -3.69 13.04 18.27
C ASP A 77 -2.99 13.25 19.62
N ALA A 78 -1.96 14.10 19.64
CA ALA A 78 -1.22 14.44 20.84
C ALA A 78 -2.08 15.19 21.90
N SER A 79 -3.41 15.19 21.76
CA SER A 79 -4.36 15.86 22.65
C SER A 79 -4.76 15.05 23.87
N ASP A 80 -4.41 13.77 23.98
CA ASP A 80 -4.59 13.02 25.23
C ASP A 80 -3.35 13.17 26.14
N SER A 81 -2.92 14.42 26.32
CA SER A 81 -2.13 14.81 27.48
C SER A 81 -2.97 15.74 28.35
N VAL A 82 -3.30 15.21 29.53
CA VAL A 82 -3.81 15.90 30.72
C VAL A 82 -5.32 16.11 30.80
N SER A 83 -5.97 15.25 31.60
CA SER A 83 -6.55 15.66 32.89
C SER A 83 -6.62 14.48 33.84
#